data_AF-A0A653LZA9-F1
#
_entry.id   AF-A0A653LZA9-F1
#
_cell.length_a   1.000
_cell.length_b   1.000
_cell.length_c   1.000
_cell.angle_alpha   90.00
_cell.angle_beta   90.00
_cell.angle_gamma   90.00
#
_symmetry.space_group_name_H-M   'P 1'
#
loop_
_entity.id
_entity.type
_entity.pdbx_description
1 polymer ?
#
loop_
_entity_poly.entity_id
_entity_poly.type
_entity_poly.pdbx_seq_one_letter_code
_entity_poly.pdbx_strand_id
1 'polypeptide(L)'
;MVGFTAVERRGFVLEYLDLPHGSKTKWLTEQPFSPNTFKHWRLAYLGGSLDHGLVPRNAETVTNSGHRLRQLEKDLQLKQAEVEKIRDQNDKLQATNEALGKAIGLMQKWSEHTPGQTPTPTEPQD
;
A
#
# COMPACT_ATOMS: atom_id res chain seq x y z
N MET A 1 -18.94 -30.89 5.82
CA MET A 1 -17.72 -30.10 6.13
C MET A 1 -17.96 -28.71 5.55
N VAL A 2 -18.15 -27.69 6.39
CA VAL A 2 -18.44 -26.33 5.91
C VAL A 2 -17.18 -25.82 5.21
N GLY A 3 -17.28 -25.56 3.91
CA GLY A 3 -16.17 -25.05 3.11
C GLY A 3 -16.06 -23.54 3.27
N PHE A 4 -15.25 -23.08 4.21
CA PHE A 4 -14.95 -21.65 4.34
C PHE A 4 -14.12 -21.17 3.13
N THR A 5 -14.44 -19.99 2.60
CA THR A 5 -13.69 -19.34 1.52
C THR A 5 -12.36 -18.78 2.03
N ALA A 6 -11.44 -18.45 1.12
CA ALA A 6 -10.14 -17.85 1.49
C ALA A 6 -10.32 -16.52 2.26
N VAL A 7 -11.27 -15.69 1.83
CA VAL A 7 -11.59 -14.40 2.46
C VAL A 7 -12.12 -14.58 3.88
N GLU A 8 -13.04 -15.52 4.10
CA GLU A 8 -13.57 -15.81 5.44
C GLU A 8 -12.47 -16.33 6.37
N ARG A 9 -11.63 -17.26 5.90
CA ARG A 9 -10.49 -17.77 6.67
C ARG A 9 -9.53 -16.64 7.06
N ARG A 10 -9.28 -15.70 6.15
CA ARG A 10 -8.44 -14.53 6.41
C ARG A 10 -9.07 -13.62 7.46
N GLY A 11 -10.38 -13.40 7.39
CA GLY A 11 -11.14 -12.67 8.41
C GLY A 11 -10.95 -13.26 9.80
N PHE A 12 -11.14 -14.57 9.95
CA PHE A 12 -10.92 -15.28 11.21
C PHE A 12 -9.47 -15.17 11.72
N VAL A 13 -8.48 -15.25 10.83
CA VAL A 13 -7.07 -15.11 11.24
C VAL A 13 -6.77 -13.69 11.71
N LEU A 14 -7.30 -12.67 11.05
CA LEU A 14 -7.12 -11.27 11.45
C LEU A 14 -7.79 -10.98 12.80
N GLU A 15 -9.03 -11.44 12.99
CA GLU A 15 -9.76 -11.33 14.25
C GLU A 15 -8.97 -11.97 15.40
N TYR A 16 -8.47 -13.19 15.20
CA TYR A 16 -7.64 -13.88 16.20
C TYR A 16 -6.33 -13.14 16.55
N LEU A 17 -5.73 -12.44 15.59
CA LEU A 17 -4.50 -11.68 15.83
C LEU A 17 -4.76 -10.41 16.65
N ASP A 18 -5.91 -9.77 16.45
CA ASP A 18 -6.35 -8.56 17.13
C ASP A 18 -6.81 -8.82 18.58
N LEU A 19 -7.20 -10.06 18.90
CA LEU A 19 -7.68 -10.42 20.23
C LEU A 19 -6.65 -10.18 21.37
N PRO A 20 -7.10 -9.66 22.53
CA PRO A 20 -6.25 -9.43 23.69
C PRO A 20 -5.70 -10.73 24.28
N HIS A 21 -4.55 -10.65 24.95
CA HIS A 21 -3.89 -11.80 25.55
C HIS A 21 -4.83 -12.53 26.54
N GLY A 22 -4.93 -13.85 26.43
CA GLY A 22 -5.81 -14.68 27.28
C GLY A 22 -7.22 -14.94 26.71
N SER A 23 -7.69 -14.17 25.73
CA SER A 23 -9.02 -14.38 25.11
C SER A 23 -9.02 -15.38 23.95
N LYS A 24 -7.84 -15.67 23.39
CA LYS A 24 -7.64 -16.47 22.17
C LYS A 24 -8.15 -17.90 22.27
N THR A 25 -7.97 -18.55 23.42
CA THR A 25 -8.44 -19.93 23.65
C THR A 25 -9.96 -20.00 23.67
N LYS A 26 -10.61 -19.06 24.35
CA LYS A 26 -12.08 -18.98 24.43
C LYS A 26 -12.69 -18.72 23.06
N TRP A 27 -12.13 -17.75 22.33
CA TRP A 27 -12.58 -17.47 20.97
C TRP A 27 -12.48 -18.71 20.08
N LEU A 28 -11.35 -19.44 20.11
CA LEU A 28 -11.19 -20.67 19.30
C LEU A 28 -12.22 -21.76 19.63
N THR A 29 -12.68 -21.86 20.87
CA THR A 29 -13.71 -22.85 21.27
C THR A 29 -15.12 -22.46 20.83
N GLU A 30 -15.38 -21.18 20.58
CA GLU A 30 -16.68 -20.67 20.12
C GLU A 30 -16.83 -20.74 18.59
N GLN A 31 -15.74 -20.99 17.86
CA GLN A 31 -15.75 -21.02 16.40
C GLN A 31 -16.31 -22.32 15.81
N PRO A 32 -16.93 -22.27 14.61
CA PRO A 32 -17.48 -23.45 13.92
C PRO A 32 -16.42 -24.37 13.30
N PHE A 33 -15.13 -24.12 13.54
CA PHE A 33 -14.01 -24.89 13.00
C PHE A 33 -13.10 -25.42 14.11
N SER A 34 -12.42 -26.53 13.82
CA SER A 34 -11.47 -27.12 14.77
C SER A 34 -10.25 -26.19 14.98
N PRO A 35 -9.69 -26.12 16.20
CA PRO A 35 -8.43 -25.42 16.46
C PRO A 35 -7.28 -25.89 15.57
N ASN A 36 -7.27 -27.18 15.20
CA ASN A 36 -6.28 -27.72 14.26
C ASN A 36 -6.47 -27.16 12.86
N THR A 37 -7.71 -27.04 12.37
CA THR A 37 -8.02 -26.42 11.08
C THR A 37 -7.57 -24.96 11.07
N PHE A 38 -7.86 -24.21 12.13
CA PHE A 38 -7.41 -22.82 12.28
C PHE A 38 -5.89 -22.67 12.30
N LYS A 39 -5.18 -23.59 12.99
CA LYS A 39 -3.71 -23.61 13.00
C LYS A 39 -3.15 -23.68 11.58
N HIS A 40 -3.72 -24.50 10.71
CA HIS A 40 -3.30 -24.60 9.31
C HIS A 40 -3.59 -23.30 8.53
N TRP A 41 -4.73 -22.66 8.76
CA TRP A 41 -5.04 -21.37 8.13
C TRP A 41 -4.11 -20.25 8.57
N ARG A 42 -3.80 -20.18 9.88
CA ARG A 42 -2.85 -19.21 10.41
C ARG A 42 -1.45 -19.39 9.79
N LEU A 43 -1.01 -20.64 9.64
CA LEU A 43 0.27 -20.94 8.99
C LEU A 43 0.25 -20.61 7.50
N ALA A 44 -0.84 -20.92 6.79
CA ALA A 44 -1.02 -20.55 5.39
C ALA A 44 -1.08 -19.02 5.20
N TYR A 45 -1.67 -18.29 6.15
CA TYR A 45 -1.70 -16.82 6.14
C TYR A 45 -0.28 -16.24 6.26
N LEU A 46 0.49 -16.73 7.23
CA LEU A 46 1.89 -16.32 7.42
C LEU A 46 2.79 -16.76 6.25
N GLY A 47 2.48 -17.88 5.61
CA GLY A 47 3.13 -18.36 4.40
C GLY A 47 2.68 -17.65 3.11
N GLY A 48 1.68 -16.78 3.17
CA GLY A 48 1.11 -16.09 2.01
C GLY A 48 0.31 -16.99 1.06
N SER A 49 0.04 -18.25 1.43
CA SER A 49 -0.68 -19.22 0.58
C SER A 49 -2.18 -19.26 0.84
N LEU A 50 -2.68 -18.57 1.88
CA LEU A 50 -4.10 -18.61 2.27
C LEU A 50 -5.03 -18.06 1.18
N ASP A 51 -4.63 -16.96 0.53
CA ASP A 51 -5.44 -16.30 -0.50
C ASP A 51 -5.36 -17.01 -1.88
N HIS A 52 -4.37 -17.88 -2.09
CA HIS A 52 -4.19 -18.60 -3.35
C HIS A 52 -4.96 -19.94 -3.41
N GLY A 53 -5.74 -20.29 -2.39
CA GLY A 53 -6.48 -21.56 -2.32
C GLY A 53 -5.59 -22.80 -2.24
N LEU A 54 -4.26 -22.63 -2.19
CA LEU A 54 -3.27 -23.68 -2.12
C LEU A 54 -2.95 -23.98 -0.65
N VAL A 55 -3.74 -24.88 -0.04
CA VAL A 55 -3.32 -25.52 1.22
C VAL A 55 -2.16 -26.45 0.87
N PRO A 56 -0.92 -26.21 1.33
CA PRO A 56 0.19 -27.11 1.05
C PRO A 56 -0.16 -28.49 1.62
N ARG A 57 -0.20 -29.52 0.77
CA ARG A 57 -0.60 -30.89 1.14
C ARG A 57 0.37 -31.55 2.14
N ASN A 58 1.55 -30.95 2.34
CA ASN A 58 2.59 -31.45 3.25
C ASN A 58 2.94 -30.37 4.28
N ALA A 59 2.79 -30.70 5.56
CA ALA A 59 3.07 -29.83 6.70
C ALA A 59 4.56 -29.46 6.88
N GLU A 60 5.45 -29.98 6.03
CA GLU A 60 6.91 -29.76 6.13
C GLU A 60 7.34 -28.36 5.73
N THR A 61 6.52 -27.60 4.99
CA THR A 61 6.85 -26.22 4.59
C THR A 61 6.65 -25.21 5.73
N VAL A 62 6.03 -25.62 6.84
CA VAL A 62 5.69 -24.77 8.00
C VAL A 62 6.92 -24.33 8.80
N THR A 63 8.05 -25.03 8.68
CA THR A 63 9.29 -24.72 9.43
C THR A 63 9.93 -23.39 9.04
N ASN A 64 9.52 -22.78 7.91
CA ASN A 64 10.04 -21.49 7.42
C ASN A 64 9.22 -20.25 7.79
N SER A 65 8.14 -20.41 8.57
CA SER A 65 7.20 -19.32 8.91
C SER A 65 7.88 -18.12 9.58
N GLY A 66 8.78 -18.36 10.55
CA GLY A 66 9.46 -17.29 11.28
C GLY A 66 10.49 -16.53 10.45
N HIS A 67 11.23 -17.25 9.59
CA HIS A 67 12.17 -16.63 8.65
C HIS A 67 11.41 -15.78 7.61
N ARG A 68 10.28 -16.28 7.09
CA ARG A 68 9.46 -15.55 6.13
C ARG A 68 8.83 -14.29 6.74
N LEU A 69 8.33 -14.36 7.97
CA LEU A 69 7.80 -13.19 8.67
C LEU A 69 8.87 -12.09 8.82
N ARG A 70 10.09 -12.47 9.23
CA ARG A 70 11.21 -11.54 9.36
C ARG A 70 11.64 -10.92 8.03
N GLN A 71 11.54 -11.67 6.93
CA GLN A 71 11.80 -11.14 5.58
C GLN A 71 10.72 -10.14 5.17
N LEU A 72 9.44 -10.44 5.43
CA LEU A 72 8.34 -9.52 5.15
C LEU A 72 8.42 -8.22 5.97
N GLU A 73 8.83 -8.30 7.24
CA GLU A 73 9.08 -7.12 8.07
C GLU A 73 10.19 -6.23 7.48
N LYS A 74 11.30 -6.85 7.03
CA LYS A 74 12.38 -6.12 6.35
C LYS A 74 11.93 -5.50 5.04
N ASP A 75 11.19 -6.24 4.23
CA ASP A 75 10.66 -5.76 2.95
C ASP A 75 9.72 -4.58 3.17
N LEU A 76 8.87 -4.63 4.21
CA LEU A 76 7.98 -3.54 4.58
C LEU A 76 8.76 -2.29 5.03
N GLN A 77 9.80 -2.46 5.83
CA GLN A 77 10.69 -1.35 6.23
C GLN A 77 11.38 -0.71 5.03
N LEU A 78 11.91 -1.51 4.10
CA LEU A 78 12.54 -1.00 2.88
C LEU A 78 11.53 -0.26 2.00
N LYS A 79 10.32 -0.80 1.84
CA LYS A 79 9.24 -0.16 1.09
C LYS A 79 8.78 1.14 1.73
N GLN A 80 8.72 1.20 3.05
CA GLN A 80 8.37 2.41 3.77
C GLN A 80 9.40 3.53 3.56
N ALA A 81 10.70 3.19 3.63
CA ALA A 81 11.78 4.13 3.34
C ALA A 81 11.74 4.61 1.87
N GLU A 82 11.39 3.72 0.93
CA GLU A 82 11.21 4.07 -0.48
C GLU A 82 10.03 5.03 -0.68
N VAL A 83 8.90 4.80 0.01
CA VAL A 83 7.73 5.69 -0.01
C VAL A 83 8.08 7.08 0.54
N GLU A 84 8.81 7.15 1.66
CA GLU A 84 9.27 8.42 2.22
C GLU A 84 10.16 9.18 1.25
N LYS A 85 11.14 8.50 0.64
CA LYS A 85 12.01 9.12 -0.37
C LYS A 85 11.23 9.67 -1.57
N ILE A 86 10.24 8.93 -2.07
CA ILE A 86 9.40 9.37 -3.19
C ILE A 86 8.55 10.58 -2.79
N ARG A 87 8.01 10.60 -1.56
CA ARG A 87 7.26 11.75 -1.04
C ARG A 87 8.14 13.00 -0.96
N ASP A 88 9.34 12.89 -0.41
CA ASP A 88 10.29 14.00 -0.35
C ASP A 88 10.65 14.55 -1.73
N GLN A 89 10.78 13.68 -2.73
CA GLN A 89 11.02 14.10 -4.11
C GLN A 89 9.80 14.80 -4.72
N ASN A 90 8.60 14.31 -4.43
CA ASN A 90 7.36 14.92 -4.89
C ASN A 90 7.18 16.32 -4.30
N ASP A 91 7.39 16.48 -2.99
CA ASP A 91 7.29 17.78 -2.31
C ASP A 91 8.28 18.80 -2.89
N LYS A 92 9.51 18.38 -3.20
CA LYS A 92 10.50 19.23 -3.88
C LYS A 92 10.03 19.65 -5.26
N LEU A 93 9.55 18.70 -6.07
CA LEU A 93 9.05 18.99 -7.41
C LEU A 93 7.83 19.91 -7.37
N GLN A 94 6.92 19.70 -6.44
CA GLN A 94 5.77 20.56 -6.22
C GLN A 94 6.20 21.98 -5.86
N ALA A 95 7.13 22.15 -4.91
CA ALA A 95 7.66 23.46 -4.55
C ALA A 95 8.33 24.17 -5.74
N THR A 96 9.07 23.44 -6.58
CA THR A 96 9.66 24.01 -7.81
C THR A 96 8.59 24.43 -8.81
N ASN A 97 7.56 23.62 -9.02
CA ASN A 97 6.46 23.95 -9.93
C ASN A 97 5.66 25.16 -9.43
N GLU A 98 5.43 25.27 -8.12
CA GLU A 98 4.79 26.45 -7.53
C GLU A 98 5.63 27.71 -7.72
N ALA A 99 6.96 27.63 -7.53
CA ALA A 99 7.87 28.75 -7.76
C ALA A 99 7.90 29.17 -9.24
N LEU A 100 7.97 28.19 -10.16
CA LEU A 100 7.91 28.44 -11.60
C LEU A 100 6.57 29.05 -12.01
N GLY A 101 5.44 28.55 -11.48
CA GLY A 101 4.12 29.11 -11.71
C GLY A 101 4.00 30.56 -11.24
N LYS A 102 4.55 30.88 -10.07
CA LYS A 102 4.61 32.27 -9.57
C LYS A 102 5.48 33.16 -10.46
N ALA A 103 6.64 32.69 -10.91
CA ALA A 103 7.53 33.44 -11.79
C ALA A 103 6.89 33.72 -13.16
N ILE A 104 6.23 32.71 -13.75
CA ILE A 104 5.46 32.87 -15.00
C ILE A 104 4.33 33.89 -14.80
N GLY A 105 3.57 33.78 -13.70
CA GLY A 105 2.52 34.73 -13.37
C GLY A 105 3.02 36.17 -13.20
N LEU A 106 4.22 36.36 -12.63
CA LEU A 106 4.86 37.67 -12.52
C LEU A 106 5.32 38.19 -13.89
N MET A 107 5.95 37.35 -14.71
CA MET A 107 6.37 37.71 -16.07
C MET A 107 5.18 38.10 -16.94
N GLN A 108 4.06 37.38 -16.83
CA GLN A 108 2.85 37.70 -17.59
C GLN A 108 2.26 39.04 -17.17
N LYS A 109 2.17 39.31 -15.86
CA LYS A 109 1.77 40.63 -15.34
C LYS A 109 2.67 41.76 -15.81
N TRP A 110 3.99 41.53 -15.89
CA TRP A 110 4.93 42.53 -16.40
C TRP A 110 4.82 42.70 -17.92
N SER A 111 4.58 41.63 -18.68
CA SER A 111 4.30 41.74 -20.11
C SER A 111 3.01 42.51 -20.41
N GLU A 112 1.99 42.36 -19.54
CA GLU A 112 0.73 43.12 -19.63
C GLU A 112 0.92 44.61 -19.27
N HIS A 113 1.87 44.91 -18.38
CA HIS A 113 2.21 46.28 -17.96
C HIS A 113 3.29 46.96 -18.81
N THR A 114 3.85 46.30 -19.82
CA THR A 114 4.78 46.95 -20.75
C THR A 114 3.96 47.72 -21.78
N PRO A 115 3.93 49.07 -21.78
CA PRO A 115 3.31 49.82 -22.85
C PRO A 115 4.29 49.81 -24.02
N GLY A 116 4.08 48.91 -24.98
CA GLY A 116 4.88 48.88 -26.20
C GLY A 116 5.08 47.52 -26.85
N GLN A 117 3.98 46.83 -27.19
CA GLN A 117 3.95 46.17 -28.49
C GLN A 117 2.92 46.92 -29.32
N THR A 118 3.45 47.79 -30.17
CA THR A 118 2.74 48.40 -31.28
C THR A 118 1.96 47.31 -32.05
N PRO A 119 0.68 47.53 -32.40
CA PRO A 119 0.04 46.70 -33.40
C PRO A 119 0.91 46.81 -34.65
N THR A 120 1.42 45.69 -35.15
CA THR A 120 2.04 45.68 -36.47
C THR A 120 0.94 46.05 -37.47
N PRO A 121 1.04 47.18 -38.18
CA PRO A 121 0.12 47.49 -39.27
C PRO A 121 0.44 46.49 -40.38
N THR A 122 -0.47 45.58 -40.66
CA THR A 122 -0.51 44.97 -41.99
C THR A 122 -1.56 45.76 -42.77
N GLU A 123 -1.12 46.89 -43.32
CA GLU A 123 -1.79 47.53 -44.46
C GLU A 123 -1.42 46.79 -45.76
N PRO A 124 -2.15 47.00 -46.87
CA PRO A 124 -2.56 45.97 -47.83
C PRO A 124 -1.67 45.96 -49.10
N GLN A 125 -2.11 45.22 -50.13
CA GLN A 125 -1.65 45.10 -51.55
C GLN A 125 -0.90 43.77 -51.82
N ASP A 126 -1.26 42.90 -52.78
CA ASP A 126 -2.10 43.00 -54.00
C ASP A 126 -3.32 42.07 -54.03
#